data_AF-A0A1U8I4E6-F1
#
_entry.id   AF-A0A1U8I4E6-F1
#
_cell.length_a   1.000
_cell.length_b   1.000
_cell.length_c   1.000
_cell.angle_alpha   90.00
_cell.angle_beta   90.00
_cell.angle_gamma   90.00
#
_symmetry.space_group_name_H-M   'P 1'
#
loop_
_entity.id
_entity.type
_entity.pdbx_description
1 polymer ?
#
loop_
_entity_poly.entity_id
_entity_poly.type
_entity_poly.pdbx_seq_one_letter_code
_entity_poly.pdbx_strand_id
1 'polypeptide(L)'
;MRTNCWRRIQDFPFGVPFSEAGKHVDGTLNWAVLSRQYRDCSCTIVSLDLAQETYKEVTQPCHGNGAGERILGVLDGCLCVLCSDGRLYAEVWVMKEYGKRESWTKLVTIPYTPIPGYEMFLTPLSVSKSGEILLRFEVNMLLYNPEKNMFRIPMFPYDAFSYIDQQEVYEESLVSPTVVNQHR
;
A
#
# COMPACT_ATOMS: atom_id res chain seq x y z
N MET A 1 -5.69 -20.34 23.61
CA MET A 1 -6.95 -19.55 23.62
C MET A 1 -6.57 -18.10 23.85
N ARG A 2 -6.91 -17.20 22.93
CA ARG A 2 -6.80 -15.74 23.13
C ARG A 2 -7.84 -15.34 24.17
N THR A 3 -7.47 -14.54 25.16
CA THR A 3 -8.44 -13.85 26.00
C THR A 3 -9.21 -12.89 25.10
N ASN A 4 -10.55 -12.95 25.07
CA ASN A 4 -11.40 -12.05 24.27
C ASN A 4 -11.43 -10.62 24.86
N CYS A 5 -10.26 -10.10 25.21
CA CYS A 5 -10.07 -8.81 25.85
C CYS A 5 -9.04 -8.01 25.06
N TRP A 6 -9.29 -6.71 24.90
CA TRP A 6 -8.29 -5.79 24.41
C TRP A 6 -7.18 -5.64 25.44
N ARG A 7 -5.93 -5.62 24.97
CA ARG A 7 -4.77 -5.24 25.78
C ARG A 7 -4.00 -4.15 25.07
N ARG A 8 -3.34 -3.31 25.86
CA ARG A 8 -2.50 -2.22 25.36
C ARG A 8 -1.09 -2.75 25.07
N ILE A 9 -0.51 -2.26 23.97
CA ILE A 9 0.92 -2.38 23.64
C ILE A 9 1.62 -1.03 23.82
N GLN A 10 2.91 -0.96 23.54
CA GLN A 10 3.66 0.29 23.61
C GLN A 10 3.03 1.39 22.72
N ASP A 11 3.12 2.63 23.18
CA ASP A 11 2.62 3.79 22.45
C ASP A 11 3.37 3.95 21.13
N PHE A 12 2.67 4.41 20.09
CA PHE A 12 3.26 4.63 18.77
C PHE A 12 4.31 5.75 18.85
N PRO A 13 5.61 5.46 18.66
CA PRO A 13 6.67 6.43 18.96
C PRO A 13 6.96 7.40 17.80
N PHE A 14 6.25 7.27 16.68
CA PHE A 14 6.48 8.06 15.47
C PHE A 14 5.42 9.15 15.26
N GLY A 15 5.46 9.83 14.10
CA GLY A 15 4.50 10.86 13.72
C GLY A 15 3.07 10.35 13.54
N VAL A 16 2.25 11.10 12.80
CA VAL A 16 0.88 10.67 12.50
C VAL A 16 0.93 9.81 11.22
N PRO A 17 0.49 8.55 11.24
CA PRO A 17 0.30 7.78 10.03
C PRO A 17 -0.62 8.53 9.06
N PHE A 18 -0.40 8.38 7.76
CA PHE A 18 -1.46 8.77 6.81
C PHE A 18 -2.74 8.01 7.18
N SER A 19 -3.92 8.57 6.87
CA SER A 19 -5.25 8.02 7.20
C SER A 19 -5.58 6.69 6.51
N GLU A 20 -4.57 5.88 6.18
CA GLU A 20 -4.68 4.60 5.52
C GLU A 20 -4.53 3.44 6.51
N ALA A 21 -5.20 2.33 6.21
CA ALA A 21 -5.03 1.08 6.94
C ALA A 21 -3.60 0.55 6.80
N GLY A 22 -3.09 -0.03 7.89
CA GLY A 22 -1.75 -0.63 7.94
C GLY A 22 -1.62 -1.80 6.97
N LYS A 23 -0.48 -1.88 6.29
CA LYS A 23 -0.19 -2.93 5.30
C LYS A 23 0.46 -4.12 5.96
N HIS A 24 -0.20 -5.28 5.90
CA HIS A 24 0.31 -6.50 6.50
C HIS A 24 1.29 -7.22 5.55
N VAL A 25 2.54 -7.40 5.98
CA VAL A 25 3.58 -8.13 5.24
C VAL A 25 4.48 -8.83 6.27
N ASP A 26 4.76 -10.11 6.05
CA ASP A 26 5.73 -10.89 6.85
C ASP A 26 5.52 -10.81 8.38
N GLY A 27 4.26 -10.91 8.82
CA GLY A 27 3.90 -10.84 10.24
C GLY A 27 3.97 -9.45 10.86
N THR A 28 4.11 -8.41 10.04
CA THR A 28 4.20 -7.02 10.49
C THR A 28 3.10 -6.15 9.89
N LEU A 29 2.72 -5.07 10.59
CA LEU A 29 1.86 -4.01 10.05
C LEU A 29 2.71 -2.79 9.71
N ASN A 30 2.50 -2.21 8.53
CA ASN A 30 3.35 -1.15 7.99
C ASN A 30 2.52 0.09 7.65
N TRP A 31 3.03 1.27 8.00
CA TRP A 31 2.41 2.56 7.70
C TRP A 31 3.42 3.53 7.09
N ALA A 32 2.95 4.34 6.16
CA ALA A 32 3.60 5.58 5.80
C ALA A 32 3.26 6.65 6.87
N VAL A 33 4.27 7.36 7.36
CA VAL A 33 4.15 8.31 8.48
C VAL A 33 4.84 9.62 8.10
N LEU A 34 4.18 10.74 8.34
CA LEU A 34 4.80 12.06 8.21
C LEU A 34 5.85 12.26 9.31
N SER A 35 7.09 12.50 8.92
CA SER A 35 8.16 12.80 9.87
C SER A 35 7.93 14.18 10.48
N ARG A 36 7.90 14.25 11.82
CA ARG A 36 7.77 15.53 12.54
C ARG A 36 9.06 16.35 12.56
N GLN A 37 10.19 15.79 12.11
CA GLN A 37 11.52 16.35 12.35
C GLN A 37 12.06 17.19 11.18
N TYR A 38 11.46 17.14 10.00
CA TYR A 38 11.97 17.85 8.82
C TYR A 38 11.04 18.97 8.38
N ARG A 39 11.63 20.12 8.02
CA ARG A 39 10.94 21.21 7.29
C ARG A 39 10.49 20.78 5.89
N ASP A 40 11.00 19.64 5.43
CA ASP A 40 10.61 18.96 4.21
C ASP A 40 9.61 17.86 4.57
N CYS A 41 8.48 17.79 3.84
CA CYS A 41 7.43 16.79 3.98
C CYS A 41 7.93 15.37 3.65
N SER A 42 8.85 14.86 4.47
CA SER A 42 9.46 13.55 4.33
C SER A 42 8.58 12.50 5.00
N CYS A 43 8.28 11.44 4.26
CA CYS A 43 7.54 10.29 4.74
C CYS A 43 8.52 9.18 5.14
N THR A 44 8.30 8.56 6.30
CA THR A 44 9.00 7.34 6.75
C THR A 44 8.03 6.17 6.78
N ILE A 45 8.53 4.97 6.48
CA ILE A 45 7.77 3.74 6.65
C ILE A 45 8.07 3.19 8.05
N VAL A 46 7.02 2.99 8.84
CA VAL A 46 7.10 2.41 10.19
C VAL A 46 6.43 1.05 10.17
N SER A 47 7.08 0.07 10.78
CA SER A 47 6.58 -1.29 10.94
C SER A 47 6.35 -1.61 12.42
N LEU A 48 5.24 -2.27 12.72
CA LEU A 48 4.95 -2.95 13.99
C LEU A 48 5.11 -4.45 13.77
N ASP A 49 6.08 -5.04 14.47
CA ASP A 49 6.21 -6.49 14.58
C ASP A 49 5.11 -7.03 15.51
N LEU A 50 4.20 -7.86 14.98
CA LEU A 50 3.06 -8.35 15.77
C LEU A 50 3.46 -9.42 16.79
N ALA A 51 4.59 -10.09 16.60
CA ALA A 51 5.08 -11.12 17.51
C ALA A 51 5.90 -10.53 18.66
N GLN A 52 6.75 -9.55 18.35
CA GLN A 52 7.61 -8.87 19.33
C GLN A 52 6.96 -7.63 19.95
N GLU A 53 5.91 -7.09 19.32
CA GLU A 53 5.23 -5.86 19.73
C GLU A 53 6.17 -4.64 19.77
N THR A 54 7.12 -4.62 18.84
CA THR A 54 8.11 -3.57 18.71
C THR A 54 7.91 -2.79 17.41
N TYR A 55 8.20 -1.50 17.45
CA TYR A 55 8.17 -0.65 16.28
C TYR A 55 9.58 -0.45 15.72
N LYS A 56 9.70 -0.40 14.40
CA LYS A 56 10.95 -0.09 13.70
C LYS A 56 10.69 0.72 12.44
N GLU A 57 11.67 1.52 12.04
CA GLU A 57 11.65 2.11 10.70
C GLU A 57 12.05 1.06 9.66
N VAL A 58 11.36 1.08 8.52
CA VAL A 58 11.66 0.24 7.38
C VAL A 58 12.43 1.06 6.35
N THR A 59 13.41 0.42 5.74
CA THR A 59 14.26 1.04 4.72
C THR A 59 13.42 1.46 3.51
N GLN A 60 13.76 2.60 2.92
CA GLN A 60 13.05 3.15 1.78
C GLN A 60 13.75 2.85 0.45
N PRO A 61 13.01 2.74 -0.67
CA PRO A 61 13.59 2.47 -1.99
C PRO A 61 14.46 3.62 -2.51
N CYS A 62 14.14 4.88 -2.17
CA CYS A 62 14.71 6.06 -2.81
C CYS A 62 15.55 6.90 -1.84
N HIS A 63 16.74 7.32 -2.26
CA HIS A 63 17.59 8.34 -1.59
C HIS A 63 17.34 9.77 -2.09
N GLY A 64 16.32 9.98 -2.92
CA GLY A 64 16.03 11.28 -3.52
C GLY A 64 15.43 12.27 -2.51
N ASN A 65 15.96 13.50 -2.49
CA ASN A 65 15.49 14.70 -1.78
C ASN A 65 14.08 15.18 -2.20
N GLY A 66 13.20 14.28 -2.67
CA GLY A 66 11.86 14.63 -3.12
C GLY A 66 10.87 14.59 -1.96
N ALA A 67 10.34 15.76 -1.60
CA ALA A 67 9.14 15.95 -0.79
C ALA A 67 7.87 15.51 -1.55
N GLY A 68 7.93 14.34 -2.18
CA GLY A 68 6.84 13.76 -2.96
C GLY A 68 6.01 12.81 -2.13
N GLU A 69 4.74 12.68 -2.49
CA GLU A 69 3.81 11.76 -1.82
C GLU A 69 4.27 10.32 -1.99
N ARG A 70 4.09 9.55 -0.91
CA ARG A 70 4.45 8.14 -0.84
C ARG A 70 3.25 7.35 -0.36
N ILE A 71 2.68 6.57 -1.27
CA ILE A 71 1.54 5.72 -0.99
C ILE A 71 2.05 4.30 -0.78
N LEU A 72 1.66 3.69 0.34
CA LEU A 72 2.09 2.35 0.72
C LEU A 72 1.05 1.33 0.26
N GLY A 73 1.50 0.20 -0.26
CA GLY A 73 0.64 -0.89 -0.72
C GLY A 73 1.28 -2.26 -0.50
N VAL A 74 0.55 -3.29 -0.93
CA VAL A 74 1.04 -4.66 -0.98
C VAL A 74 0.76 -5.19 -2.37
N LEU A 75 1.80 -5.69 -3.05
CA LEU A 75 1.70 -6.33 -4.36
C LEU A 75 2.30 -7.73 -4.25
N ASP A 76 1.51 -8.76 -4.56
CA ASP A 76 1.90 -10.17 -4.52
C ASP A 76 2.59 -10.54 -3.18
N GLY A 77 2.00 -10.09 -2.07
CA GLY A 77 2.51 -10.31 -0.72
C GLY A 77 3.76 -9.50 -0.35
N CYS A 78 4.30 -8.71 -1.27
CA CYS A 78 5.47 -7.87 -1.05
C CYS A 78 5.05 -6.42 -0.72
N LEU A 79 5.77 -5.77 0.19
CA LEU A 79 5.56 -4.35 0.46
C LEU A 79 5.92 -3.53 -0.79
N CYS A 80 5.07 -2.60 -1.19
CA CYS A 80 5.33 -1.70 -2.29
C CYS A 80 5.12 -0.23 -1.91
N VAL A 81 5.82 0.66 -2.60
CA VAL A 81 5.67 2.11 -2.46
C VAL A 81 5.45 2.70 -3.85
N LEU A 82 4.42 3.53 -3.97
CA LEU A 82 4.27 4.44 -5.09
C LEU A 82 4.90 5.78 -4.71
N CYS A 83 5.97 6.16 -5.41
CA CYS A 83 6.69 7.41 -5.24
C CYS A 83 6.27 8.38 -6.35
N SER A 84 5.68 9.52 -6.00
CA SER A 84 5.40 10.60 -6.94
C SER A 84 6.45 11.70 -6.87
N ASP A 85 6.88 12.24 -8.01
CA ASP A 85 7.68 13.48 -8.06
C ASP A 85 6.81 14.75 -8.13
N GLY A 86 5.48 14.60 -8.08
CA GLY A 86 4.49 15.66 -8.18
C GLY A 86 4.41 16.33 -9.57
N ARG A 87 5.05 15.77 -10.61
CA ARG A 87 5.19 16.45 -11.91
C ARG A 87 4.81 15.60 -13.10
N LEU A 88 5.49 14.47 -13.33
CA LEU A 88 5.47 13.81 -14.64
C LEU A 88 5.17 12.32 -14.59
N TYR A 89 5.61 11.63 -13.54
CA TYR A 89 5.35 10.21 -13.38
C TYR A 89 5.35 9.79 -11.91
N ALA A 90 4.71 8.65 -11.66
CA ALA A 90 4.85 7.90 -10.43
C ALA A 90 5.69 6.65 -10.68
N GLU A 91 6.54 6.28 -9.72
CA GLU A 91 7.30 5.03 -9.77
C GLU A 91 6.77 4.07 -8.71
N VAL A 92 6.50 2.83 -9.11
CA VAL A 92 6.15 1.76 -8.18
C VAL A 92 7.41 0.96 -7.89
N TRP A 93 7.76 0.88 -6.61
CA TRP A 93 8.88 0.12 -6.08
C TRP A 93 8.35 -1.02 -5.22
N VAL A 94 8.96 -2.20 -5.30
CA VAL A 94 8.56 -3.40 -4.54
C VAL A 94 9.77 -3.95 -3.78
N MET A 95 9.59 -4.24 -2.48
CA MET A 95 10.59 -4.85 -1.62
C MET A 95 10.48 -6.37 -1.73
N LYS A 96 11.37 -7.00 -2.51
CA LYS A 96 11.32 -8.45 -2.78
C LYS A 96 11.65 -9.29 -1.55
N GLU A 97 12.48 -8.76 -0.66
CA GLU A 97 12.83 -9.41 0.61
C GLU A 97 12.55 -8.42 1.74
N TYR A 98 11.53 -8.73 2.54
CA TYR A 98 11.04 -7.80 3.55
C TYR A 98 12.15 -7.38 4.54
N GLY A 99 12.22 -6.08 4.83
CA GLY A 99 13.24 -5.47 5.68
C GLY A 99 14.61 -5.23 5.01
N LYS A 100 14.90 -5.80 3.82
CA LYS A 100 16.18 -5.61 3.14
C LYS A 100 16.12 -4.44 2.16
N ARG A 101 16.98 -3.45 2.38
CA ARG A 101 17.05 -2.24 1.56
C ARG A 101 17.41 -2.52 0.11
N GLU A 102 18.33 -3.44 -0.10
CA GLU A 102 18.87 -3.80 -1.41
C GLU A 102 17.85 -4.59 -2.25
N SER A 103 16.76 -5.06 -1.62
CA SER A 103 15.70 -5.80 -2.30
C SER A 103 14.63 -4.91 -2.93
N TRP A 104 14.69 -3.60 -2.70
CA TRP A 104 13.83 -2.65 -3.39
C TRP A 104 14.15 -2.65 -4.88
N THR A 105 13.15 -3.03 -5.67
CA THR A 105 13.24 -3.08 -7.13
C THR A 105 12.15 -2.22 -7.73
N LYS A 106 12.50 -1.40 -8.71
CA LYS A 106 11.53 -0.62 -9.47
C LYS A 106 10.72 -1.59 -10.34
N LEU A 107 9.42 -1.63 -10.13
CA LEU A 107 8.50 -2.46 -10.90
C LEU A 107 8.08 -1.74 -12.19
N VAL A 108 7.67 -0.47 -12.07
CA VAL A 108 7.13 0.28 -13.21
C VAL A 108 7.25 1.79 -13.02
N THR A 109 7.20 2.52 -14.14
CA THR A 109 6.89 3.95 -14.18
C THR A 109 5.51 4.15 -14.80
N ILE A 110 4.64 4.86 -14.09
CA ILE A 110 3.28 5.20 -14.48
C ILE A 110 3.29 6.69 -14.85
N PRO A 111 3.02 7.07 -16.11
CA PRO A 111 2.92 8.49 -16.45
C PRO A 111 1.68 9.09 -15.79
N TYR A 112 1.78 10.35 -15.36
CA TYR A 112 0.57 11.11 -15.03
C TYR A 112 -0.24 11.29 -16.32
N THR A 113 -1.53 10.96 -16.30
CA THR A 113 -2.43 11.39 -17.37
C THR A 113 -2.44 12.93 -17.43
N PRO A 114 -2.52 13.55 -18.61
CA PRO A 114 -2.33 14.99 -18.78
C PRO A 114 -3.53 15.82 -18.31
N ILE A 115 -4.35 15.33 -17.38
CA ILE A 115 -5.48 16.07 -16.81
C ILE A 115 -4.91 17.15 -15.89
N PRO A 116 -4.88 18.43 -16.31
CA PRO A 116 -4.21 19.48 -15.54
C PRO A 116 -4.99 19.77 -14.26
N GLY A 117 -4.31 19.83 -13.12
CA GLY A 117 -4.89 20.26 -11.84
C GLY A 117 -5.34 19.16 -10.88
N TYR A 118 -5.15 17.88 -11.23
CA TYR A 118 -5.43 16.75 -10.33
C TYR A 118 -4.14 16.00 -10.00
N GLU A 119 -3.70 16.06 -8.75
CA GLU A 119 -2.75 15.10 -8.20
C GLU A 119 -3.43 13.74 -8.20
N MET A 120 -2.96 12.81 -9.04
CA MET A 120 -3.50 11.46 -9.03
C MET A 120 -2.99 10.73 -7.79
N PHE A 121 -3.87 10.59 -6.80
CA PHE A 121 -3.72 9.65 -5.70
C PHE A 121 -3.92 8.22 -6.23
N LEU A 122 -2.82 7.62 -6.69
CA LEU A 122 -2.81 6.25 -7.18
C LEU A 122 -2.36 5.30 -6.07
N THR A 123 -3.16 4.28 -5.79
CA THR A 123 -2.74 3.17 -4.93
C THR A 123 -2.62 1.91 -5.77
N PRO A 124 -1.43 1.29 -5.88
CA PRO A 124 -1.29 -0.01 -6.51
C PRO A 124 -1.98 -1.09 -5.66
N LEU A 125 -2.84 -1.88 -6.32
CA LEU A 125 -3.68 -2.89 -5.67
C LEU A 125 -3.22 -4.31 -5.98
N SER A 126 -2.91 -4.58 -7.23
CA SER A 126 -2.45 -5.90 -7.67
C SER A 126 -1.75 -5.83 -9.01
N VAL A 127 -0.96 -6.87 -9.30
CA VAL A 127 -0.38 -7.11 -10.62
C VAL A 127 -1.01 -8.37 -11.18
N SER A 128 -1.54 -8.28 -12.39
CA SER A 128 -2.10 -9.43 -13.11
C SER A 128 -0.99 -10.31 -13.70
N LYS A 129 -1.34 -11.55 -14.09
CA LYS A 129 -0.41 -12.46 -14.78
C LYS A 129 0.13 -11.90 -16.11
N SER A 130 -0.61 -10.99 -16.74
CA SER A 130 -0.17 -10.29 -17.97
C SER A 130 0.73 -9.09 -17.68
N GLY A 131 1.06 -8.80 -16.42
CA GLY A 131 1.86 -7.64 -16.03
C GLY A 131 1.09 -6.32 -15.99
N GLU A 132 -0.23 -6.34 -16.20
CA GLU A 132 -1.06 -5.16 -16.00
C GLU A 132 -1.27 -4.88 -14.52
N ILE A 133 -1.25 -3.60 -14.15
CA ILE A 133 -1.32 -3.16 -12.76
C ILE A 133 -2.69 -2.57 -12.51
N LEU A 134 -3.40 -3.12 -11.52
CA LEU A 134 -4.64 -2.54 -11.02
C LEU A 134 -4.31 -1.44 -10.03
N LEU A 135 -4.83 -0.25 -10.29
CA LEU A 135 -4.64 0.96 -9.52
C LEU A 135 -6.00 1.43 -9.00
N ARG A 136 -6.07 1.83 -7.75
CA ARG A 136 -7.14 2.73 -7.28
C ARG A 136 -6.80 4.14 -7.72
N PHE A 137 -7.79 4.84 -8.25
CA PHE A 137 -7.71 6.26 -8.57
C PHE A 137 -8.96 6.93 -7.99
N GLU A 138 -8.78 7.67 -6.89
CA GLU A 138 -9.88 8.23 -6.11
C GLU A 138 -10.92 7.15 -5.74
N VAL A 139 -12.14 7.27 -6.29
CA VAL A 139 -13.26 6.32 -6.11
C VAL A 139 -13.35 5.27 -7.22
N ASN A 140 -12.47 5.33 -8.21
CA ASN A 140 -12.44 4.48 -9.39
C ASN A 140 -11.27 3.49 -9.36
N MET A 141 -11.32 2.54 -10.31
CA MET A 141 -10.21 1.64 -10.60
C MET A 141 -9.69 1.88 -12.03
N LEU A 142 -8.38 1.75 -12.19
CA LEU A 142 -7.70 1.82 -13.48
C LEU A 142 -6.83 0.58 -13.64
N LEU A 143 -6.83 -0.02 -14.83
CA LEU A 143 -5.83 -0.99 -15.23
C LEU A 143 -4.81 -0.28 -16.11
N TYR A 144 -3.55 -0.29 -15.67
CA TYR A 144 -2.43 0.22 -16.45
C TYR A 144 -1.68 -0.93 -17.11
N ASN A 145 -1.50 -0.85 -18.42
CA ASN A 145 -0.66 -1.75 -19.19
C ASN A 145 0.70 -1.09 -19.46
N PRO A 146 1.79 -1.56 -18.81
CA PRO A 146 3.11 -0.95 -18.96
C PRO A 146 3.71 -1.10 -20.37
N GLU A 147 3.41 -2.21 -21.07
CA GLU A 147 3.95 -2.48 -22.40
C GLU A 147 3.40 -1.53 -23.46
N LYS A 148 2.09 -1.25 -23.37
CA LYS A 148 1.39 -0.36 -24.31
C LYS A 148 1.35 1.08 -23.82
N ASN A 149 1.73 1.33 -22.57
CA ASN A 149 1.58 2.61 -21.88
C ASN A 149 0.14 3.15 -21.96
N MET A 150 -0.84 2.32 -21.63
CA MET A 150 -2.26 2.67 -21.72
C MET A 150 -3.01 2.37 -20.42
N PHE A 151 -3.95 3.25 -20.10
CA PHE A 151 -4.94 3.03 -19.05
C PHE A 151 -6.25 2.56 -19.65
N ARG A 152 -6.92 1.66 -18.94
CA ARG A 152 -8.31 1.27 -19.22
C ARG A 152 -9.09 1.23 -17.92
N ILE A 153 -10.36 1.60 -17.99
CA ILE A 153 -11.29 1.45 -16.87
C ILE A 153 -11.85 0.01 -16.97
N PRO A 154 -11.62 -0.85 -15.97
CA PRO A 154 -12.23 -2.17 -15.95
C PRO A 154 -13.75 -2.03 -15.87
N MET A 155 -14.48 -2.71 -16.76
CA MET A 155 -15.93 -2.81 -16.68
C MET A 155 -16.29 -3.79 -15.57
N PHE A 156 -16.87 -3.28 -14.49
CA PHE A 156 -17.57 -4.11 -13.50
C PHE A 156 -19.04 -4.23 -13.92
N PRO A 157 -19.71 -5.36 -13.66
CA PRO A 157 -21.16 -5.45 -13.79
C PRO A 157 -21.79 -4.26 -13.05
N TYR A 158 -22.66 -3.52 -13.74
CA TYR A 158 -23.38 -2.39 -13.15
C TYR A 158 -24.06 -2.85 -11.85
N ASP A 159 -23.87 -2.07 -10.79
CA ASP A 159 -24.25 -2.27 -9.37
C ASP A 159 -23.10 -2.62 -8.40
N ALA A 160 -21.87 -2.85 -8.87
CA ALA A 160 -20.81 -3.34 -7.99
C ALA A 160 -20.19 -2.30 -7.02
N PHE A 161 -19.97 -1.04 -7.43
CA PHE A 161 -19.29 -0.05 -6.57
C PHE A 161 -19.69 1.39 -6.88
N SER A 162 -20.20 2.13 -5.89
CA SER A 162 -20.34 3.60 -5.95
C SER A 162 -19.26 4.33 -5.14
N TYR A 163 -18.53 3.62 -4.28
CA TYR A 163 -17.53 4.19 -3.37
C TYR A 163 -16.57 3.10 -2.85
N ILE A 164 -15.26 3.35 -2.86
CA ILE A 164 -14.25 2.46 -2.26
C ILE A 164 -13.46 3.22 -1.19
N ASP A 165 -13.72 2.89 0.08
CA ASP A 165 -13.11 3.54 1.26
C ASP A 165 -11.84 2.81 1.75
N GLN A 166 -11.90 1.48 1.83
CA GLN A 166 -10.80 0.63 2.29
C GLN A 166 -10.66 -0.62 1.40
N GLN A 167 -9.46 -1.17 1.33
CA GLN A 167 -9.13 -2.29 0.46
C GLN A 167 -8.13 -3.23 1.11
N GLU A 168 -8.44 -4.52 1.01
CA GLU A 168 -7.52 -5.62 1.31
C GLU A 168 -7.53 -6.59 0.14
N VAL A 169 -6.35 -7.06 -0.26
CA VAL A 169 -6.24 -8.15 -1.24
C VAL A 169 -6.54 -9.44 -0.50
N TYR A 170 -7.66 -10.08 -0.85
CA TYR A 170 -8.03 -11.39 -0.35
C TYR A 170 -7.65 -12.46 -1.37
N GLU A 171 -6.83 -13.42 -0.94
CA GLU A 171 -6.64 -14.68 -1.67
C GLU A 171 -7.52 -15.74 -0.99
N GLU A 172 -8.43 -16.35 -1.76
CA GLU A 172 -9.33 -17.36 -1.24
C GLU A 172 -8.55 -18.60 -0.83
N SER A 173 -8.44 -18.83 0.48
CA SER A 173 -7.93 -20.07 1.04
C SER A 173 -9.08 -21.07 1.15
N LEU A 174 -8.90 -22.30 0.65
CA LEU A 174 -9.88 -23.40 0.74
C LEU A 174 -10.18 -23.83 2.20
N VAL A 175 -9.66 -23.14 3.20
CA VAL A 175 -10.02 -23.35 4.60
C VAL A 175 -11.27 -22.53 4.89
N SER A 176 -12.43 -23.18 4.86
CA SER A 176 -13.68 -22.58 5.30
C SER A 176 -13.52 -22.05 6.73
N PRO A 177 -13.95 -20.81 7.03
CA PRO A 177 -14.06 -20.38 8.41
C PRO A 177 -15.11 -21.28 9.07
N THR A 178 -14.66 -22.24 9.87
CA THR A 178 -15.56 -23.04 10.70
C THR A 178 -16.30 -22.09 11.61
N VAL A 179 -17.57 -21.86 11.30
CA VAL A 179 -18.52 -21.28 12.23
C VAL A 179 -18.58 -22.26 13.41
N VAL A 180 -17.89 -21.91 14.49
CA VAL A 180 -18.13 -22.57 15.77
C VAL A 180 -19.51 -22.10 16.20
N ASN A 181 -20.54 -22.84 15.80
CA ASN A 181 -21.89 -22.69 16.34
C ASN A 181 -21.81 -22.95 17.85
N GLN A 182 -21.79 -21.88 18.63
CA GLN A 182 -22.03 -21.94 20.06
C GLN A 182 -23.51 -21.74 20.33
N HIS A 183 -24.14 -22.86 20.70
CA HIS A 183 -25.38 -23.03 21.49
C HIS A 183 -26.71 -22.68 20.79
N ARG A 184 -27.76 -23.50 20.89
CA ARG A 184 -28.18 -24.36 22.01
C ARG A 184 -28.98 -25.58 21.53
#